data_AF-A0ABD7GNC6-F1
#
_entry.id   AF-A0ABD7GNC6-F1
#
_cell.length_a   1.000
_cell.length_b   1.000
_cell.length_c   1.000
_cell.angle_alpha   90.00
_cell.angle_beta   90.00
_cell.angle_gamma   90.00
#
_symmetry.space_group_name_H-M   'P 1'
#
loop_
_entity.id
_entity.type
_entity.pdbx_description
1 polymer ?
#
loop_
_entity_poly.entity_id
_entity_poly.type
_entity_poly.pdbx_seq_one_letter_code
_entity_poly.pdbx_strand_id
1 'polypeptide(L)' 'IHRHSQNENTGVVVAAGGDGTLNAVATKLKNTSIPMGILPLGTFNYVAKVLEIPLDLLEAAEVIATGKPRSVHV' A
#
# COMPACT_ATOMS: atom_id res chain seq x y z
N ILE A 1 12.68 4.57 -0.37
CA ILE A 1 12.88 3.20 0.17
C ILE A 1 14.05 3.16 1.15
N HIS A 2 15.25 3.62 0.78
CA HIS A 2 16.43 3.62 1.67
C HIS A 2 16.20 4.23 3.07
N ARG A 3 15.40 5.31 3.21
CA ARG A 3 15.06 5.87 4.54
C ARG A 3 14.22 4.94 5.44
N HIS A 4 13.42 4.03 4.87
CA HIS A 4 12.61 3.07 5.62
C HIS A 4 13.35 1.77 5.94
N SER A 5 14.49 1.50 5.28
CA SER A 5 15.31 0.31 5.52
C SER A 5 16.45 0.52 6.52
N GLN A 6 16.63 1.75 7.02
CA GLN A 6 17.80 2.18 7.80
C GLN A 6 17.47 2.52 9.27
N ASN A 7 16.20 2.44 9.68
CA ASN A 7 15.77 2.66 11.07
C ASN A 7 15.29 1.34 11.68
N GLU A 8 15.51 1.17 12.98
CA GLU A 8 15.08 -0.03 13.75
C GLU A 8 13.56 -0.28 13.72
N ASN A 9 12.77 0.69 13.23
CA ASN A 9 11.34 0.57 13.01
C ASN A 9 11.05 0.65 11.49
N THR A 10 10.70 -0.49 10.89
CA THR A 10 10.33 -0.55 9.45
C THR A 10 9.02 0.21 9.25
N GLY A 11 9.08 1.40 8.64
CA GLY A 11 7.89 2.18 8.32
C GLY A 11 7.09 1.61 7.14
N VAL A 12 5.96 2.23 6.83
CA VAL A 12 5.10 1.86 5.68
C VAL A 12 5.31 2.82 4.51
N VAL A 13 5.23 2.30 3.28
CA VAL A 13 5.14 3.13 2.07
C VAL A 13 3.68 3.17 1.61
N VAL A 14 3.09 4.36 1.57
CA VAL A 14 1.70 4.53 1.13
C VAL A 14 1.66 4.93 -0.33
N ALA A 15 0.99 4.13 -1.16
CA ALA A 15 0.72 4.47 -2.55
C ALA A 15 -0.67 5.10 -2.67
N ALA A 16 -0.69 6.37 -3.06
CA ALA A 16 -1.90 7.15 -3.24
C ALA A 16 -2.13 7.43 -4.72
N GLY A 17 -3.13 6.78 -5.33
CA GLY A 17 -3.36 6.85 -6.77
C GLY A 17 -4.28 5.75 -7.28
N GLY A 18 -4.32 5.60 -8.61
CA GLY A 18 -5.00 4.47 -9.26
C GLY A 18 -4.10 3.26 -9.46
N ASP A 19 -4.62 2.24 -10.14
CA ASP A 19 -3.98 0.93 -10.28
C ASP A 19 -2.56 0.99 -10.88
N GLY A 20 -2.31 1.92 -11.81
CA GLY A 20 -0.96 2.15 -12.37
C GLY A 20 0.04 2.63 -11.33
N THR A 21 -0.36 3.54 -10.43
CA THR A 21 0.48 3.99 -9.30
C THR A 21 0.72 2.85 -8.33
N LEU A 22 -0.32 2.09 -7.99
CA LEU A 22 -0.21 0.94 -7.08
C LEU A 22 0.78 -0.10 -7.63
N ASN A 23 0.66 -0.44 -8.91
CA ASN A 23 1.56 -1.39 -9.57
C ASN A 23 3.01 -0.90 -9.61
N ALA A 24 3.23 0.38 -9.91
CA ALA A 24 4.57 0.97 -9.94
C ALA A 24 5.25 0.92 -8.57
N VAL A 25 4.52 1.24 -7.50
CA VAL A 25 5.03 1.17 -6.12
C VAL A 25 5.27 -0.28 -5.70
N ALA A 26 4.31 -1.17 -5.92
CA ALA A 26 4.42 -2.60 -5.58
C ALA A 26 5.64 -3.25 -6.26
N THR A 27 5.89 -2.95 -7.53
CA THR A 27 7.06 -3.43 -8.28
C THR A 27 8.38 -3.03 -7.62
N LYS A 28 8.45 -1.81 -7.05
CA LYS A 28 9.65 -1.33 -6.34
C LYS A 28 9.82 -1.94 -4.95
N LEU A 29 8.73 -2.40 -4.33
CA LEU A 29 8.74 -2.99 -2.99
C LEU A 29 8.83 -4.52 -2.98
N LYS A 30 8.62 -5.19 -4.12
CA LYS A 30 8.53 -6.66 -4.26
C LYS A 30 9.65 -7.46 -3.57
N ASN A 31 10.87 -6.91 -3.50
CA ASN A 31 12.03 -7.55 -2.89
C ASN A 31 12.47 -6.87 -1.58
N THR A 32 11.54 -6.24 -0.86
CA THR A 32 11.80 -5.54 0.40
C THR A 32 10.87 -6.05 1.48
N SER A 33 11.25 -5.86 2.75
CA SER A 33 10.37 -6.14 3.91
C SER A 33 9.43 -4.98 4.25
N ILE A 34 9.42 -3.91 3.44
CA ILE A 34 8.64 -2.70 3.73
C ILE A 34 7.19 -2.94 3.29
N PRO A 35 6.20 -2.88 4.21
CA PRO A 35 4.80 -3.02 3.85
C PRO A 35 4.32 -1.85 2.99
N MET A 36 3.32 -2.13 2.17
CA MET A 36 2.66 -1.15 1.31
C MET A 36 1.26 -0.84 1.87
N GLY A 37 0.96 0.44 2.03
CA GLY A 37 -0.41 0.95 2.25
C GLY A 37 -1.02 1.44 0.93
N ILE A 38 -2.34 1.40 0.82
CA ILE A 38 -3.09 1.80 -0.38
C ILE A 38 -4.07 2.92 -0.02
N LEU A 39 -3.99 4.05 -0.72
CA LEU A 39 -5.02 5.09 -0.74
C LEU A 39 -5.63 5.15 -2.16
N PRO A 40 -6.87 4.68 -2.34
CA PRO A 40 -7.47 4.50 -3.66
C PRO A 40 -7.99 5.83 -4.23
N LEU A 41 -7.12 6.54 -4.97
CA LEU A 41 -7.41 7.85 -5.57
C LEU A 41 -7.64 7.78 -7.09
N GLY A 42 -7.69 6.58 -7.66
CA GLY A 42 -7.98 6.37 -9.08
C GLY A 42 -9.46 6.28 -9.40
N THR A 43 -9.79 6.22 -10.69
CA THR A 43 -11.17 6.08 -11.17
C THR A 43 -11.75 4.69 -10.91
N PHE A 44 -10.97 3.63 -11.17
CA PHE A 44 -11.47 2.25 -11.10
C PHE A 44 -11.09 1.52 -9.82
N ASN A 45 -9.90 1.80 -9.27
CA ASN A 45 -9.35 1.22 -8.03
C ASN A 45 -9.53 -0.31 -7.97
N TYR A 46 -9.25 -1.01 -9.07
CA TYR A 46 -9.45 -2.44 -9.18
C TYR A 46 -8.64 -3.22 -8.14
N VAL A 47 -7.37 -2.83 -7.94
CA VAL A 47 -6.48 -3.48 -6.96
C VAL A 47 -7.02 -3.32 -5.55
N ALA A 48 -7.49 -2.11 -5.18
CA ALA A 48 -8.07 -1.88 -3.86
C ALA A 48 -9.30 -2.76 -3.62
N LYS A 49 -10.19 -2.88 -4.62
CA LYS A 49 -11.39 -3.74 -4.56
C LYS A 49 -11.04 -5.22 -4.38
N VAL A 50 -10.10 -5.74 -5.19
CA VAL A 50 -9.67 -7.14 -5.10
C VAL A 50 -9.00 -7.46 -3.76
N LEU A 51 -8.30 -6.48 -3.19
CA LEU A 51 -7.64 -6.63 -1.90
C LEU A 51 -8.55 -6.29 -0.71
N GLU A 52 -9.82 -5.98 -0.96
CA GLU A 52 -10.82 -5.60 0.04
C GLU A 52 -10.40 -4.38 0.87
N ILE A 53 -9.66 -3.45 0.25
CA ILE A 53 -9.34 -2.16 0.83
C ILE A 53 -10.53 -1.22 0.64
N PRO A 54 -11.01 -0.54 1.70
CA PRO A 54 -12.07 0.45 1.60
C PRO A 54 -11.77 1.52 0.55
N LEU A 55 -12.81 1.98 -0.16
CA LEU A 55 -12.68 3.07 -1.12
C LEU A 55 -12.78 4.45 -0.47
N ASP A 56 -13.38 4.52 0.73
CA ASP A 56 -13.32 5.72 1.54
C ASP A 56 -11.89 5.94 2.05
N LEU A 57 -11.42 7.17 1.98
CA LEU A 57 -10.02 7.50 2.28
C LEU A 57 -9.71 7.43 3.78
N LEU A 58 -10.68 7.75 4.64
CA LEU A 58 -10.48 7.65 6.09
C LEU A 58 -10.48 6.19 6.52
N GLU A 59 -11.37 5.37 5.96
CA GLU A 59 -11.36 3.93 6.21
C GLU A 59 -10.09 3.26 5.68
N ALA A 60 -9.62 3.63 4.49
CA ALA A 60 -8.35 3.14 3.96
C ALA A 60 -7.15 3.58 4.83
N ALA A 61 -7.16 4.81 5.33
CA ALA A 61 -6.13 5.30 6.25
C ALA A 61 -6.15 4.55 7.59
N GLU A 62 -7.33 4.21 8.11
CA GLU A 62 -7.48 3.38 9.31
C GLU A 62 -6.86 1.99 9.10
N VAL A 63 -7.11 1.35 7.94
CA VAL A 63 -6.48 0.07 7.59
C VAL A 63 -4.95 0.19 7.57
N ILE A 64 -4.39 1.30 7.08
CA ILE A 64 -2.94 1.53 7.08
C ILE A 64 -2.40 1.69 8.51
N ALA A 65 -3.15 2.37 9.38
CA ALA A 65 -2.72 2.70 10.74
C ALA A 65 -2.82 1.51 11.71
N THR A 66 -3.88 0.71 11.60
CA THR A 66 -4.23 -0.31 12.61
C THR A 66 -4.32 -1.73 12.04
N GLY A 67 -4.33 -1.88 10.71
CA GLY A 67 -4.39 -3.16 10.04
C GLY A 67 -3.13 -4.00 10.19
N LYS A 68 -3.24 -5.28 9.78
CA LYS A 68 -2.10 -6.22 9.76
C LYS A 68 -1.64 -6.43 8.31
N PRO A 69 -0.31 -6.40 8.05
CA PRO A 69 0.21 -6.74 6.72
C PRO A 69 -0.23 -8.12 6.27
N ARG A 70 -0.63 -8.24 5.01
CA ARG A 70 -0.99 -9.50 4.34
C ARG A 70 -0.14 -9.69 3.10
N SER A 71 0.42 -10.87 2.92
CA SER A 71 1.12 -11.23 1.69
C SER A 71 0.14 -11.33 0.54
N VAL A 72 0.47 -10.68 -0.57
CA VAL A 72 -0.33 -10.66 -1.81
C VAL A 72 0.58 -10.96 -2.99
N HIS A 73 0.03 -11.57 -4.03
CA HIS A 73 0.76 -11.79 -5.28
C HIS A 73 0.70 -10.52 -6.14
N VAL A 74 1.88 -10.12 -6.62
CA VAL A 74 2.10 -9.03 -7.60
C VAL A 74 2.70 -9.61 -8.85
#